data_AF-A0A1V5LMG4-F1
#
_entry.id   AF-A0A1V5LMG4-F1
#
_cell.length_a   1.000
_cell.length_b   1.000
_cell.length_c   1.000
_cell.angle_alpha   90.00
_cell.angle_beta   90.00
_cell.angle_gamma   90.00
#
_symmetry.space_group_name_H-M   'P 1'
#
loop_
_entity.id
_entity.type
_entity.pdbx_description
1 polymer ?
#
loop_
_entity_poly.entity_id
_entity_poly.type
_entity_poly.pdbx_seq_one_letter_code
_entity_poly.pdbx_strand_id
1 'polypeptide(L)'
;MPIPLGDQRYLVIFHTGHFHRDGRREYDLDAAIFNFDRFDPARPDRLLEARLDRIMVPETDTEVNGPFPDSVANVLFTCGTYVYQDDLYILYGGGDTYVMSARLKLAALLDRLEEKAARALVSA
;
A
#
# COMPACT_ATOMS: atom_id res chain seq x y z
N MET A 1 0.11 -9.21 1.13
CA MET A 1 0.59 -10.13 2.19
C MET A 1 1.71 -9.45 2.98
N PRO A 2 1.76 -9.53 4.32
CA PRO A 2 2.85 -8.90 5.06
C PRO A 2 4.21 -9.50 4.67
N ILE A 3 5.21 -8.65 4.44
CA ILE A 3 6.60 -9.05 4.18
C ILE A 3 7.40 -8.91 5.49
N PRO A 4 8.00 -9.98 6.01
CA PRO A 4 8.82 -9.88 7.22
C PRO A 4 10.08 -9.05 6.94
N LEU A 5 10.38 -8.11 7.84
CA LEU A 5 11.58 -7.26 7.77
C LEU A 5 12.63 -7.63 8.83
N GLY A 6 12.34 -8.59 9.72
CA GLY A 6 13.10 -8.86 10.95
C GLY A 6 12.51 -8.12 12.15
N ASP A 7 12.98 -8.44 13.36
CA ASP A 7 12.62 -7.74 14.62
C ASP A 7 11.11 -7.50 14.83
N GLN A 8 10.30 -8.52 14.52
CA GLN A 8 8.82 -8.44 14.55
C GLN A 8 8.21 -7.28 13.73
N ARG A 9 8.96 -6.76 12.76
CA ARG A 9 8.52 -5.74 11.80
C ARG A 9 8.02 -6.40 10.52
N TYR A 10 6.92 -5.85 9.99
CA TYR A 10 6.30 -6.32 8.76
C TYR A 10 5.96 -5.14 7.86
N LEU A 11 6.42 -5.18 6.60
CA LEU A 11 5.93 -4.29 5.56
C LEU A 11 4.57 -4.79 5.08
N VAL A 12 3.58 -3.91 5.08
CA VAL A 12 2.22 -4.19 4.65
C VAL A 12 1.84 -3.24 3.53
N ILE A 13 1.40 -3.80 2.41
CA ILE A 13 0.72 -3.06 1.35
C ILE A 13 -0.78 -3.27 1.54
N PHE A 14 -1.55 -2.19 1.55
CA PHE A 14 -2.99 -2.20 1.74
C PHE A 14 -3.67 -1.20 0.82
N HIS A 15 -5.00 -1.28 0.68
CA HIS A 15 -5.76 -0.34 -0.13
C HIS A 15 -6.52 0.66 0.74
N THR A 16 -6.72 1.87 0.22
CA THR A 16 -7.60 2.89 0.81
C THR A 16 -8.60 3.37 -0.23
N GLY A 17 -9.89 3.20 0.06
CA GLY A 17 -10.98 3.69 -0.78
C GLY A 17 -11.47 5.07 -0.33
N HIS A 18 -11.67 5.98 -1.27
CA HIS A 18 -12.23 7.31 -1.00
C HIS A 18 -13.07 7.82 -2.17
N PHE A 19 -13.79 8.91 -1.94
CA PHE A 19 -14.55 9.62 -2.96
C PHE A 19 -13.90 10.97 -3.26
N HIS A 20 -13.77 11.28 -4.54
CA HIS A 20 -13.47 12.61 -5.03
C HIS A 20 -14.66 13.54 -4.80
N ARG A 21 -14.43 14.86 -4.89
CA ARG A 21 -15.48 15.87 -4.72
C ARG A 21 -16.60 15.77 -5.76
N ASP A 22 -16.31 15.21 -6.92
CA ASP A 22 -17.27 14.97 -8.01
C ASP A 22 -18.08 13.67 -7.81
N GLY A 23 -17.86 12.95 -6.71
CA GLY A 23 -18.52 11.69 -6.40
C GLY A 23 -17.87 10.45 -7.03
N ARG A 24 -16.79 10.60 -7.78
CA ARG A 24 -16.03 9.46 -8.32
C ARG A 24 -15.31 8.74 -7.20
N ARG A 25 -15.43 7.41 -7.16
CA ARG A 25 -14.70 6.56 -6.21
C ARG A 25 -13.30 6.28 -6.70
N GLU A 26 -12.33 6.17 -5.81
CA GLU A 26 -10.95 5.81 -6.08
C GLU A 26 -10.43 4.85 -5.01
N TYR A 27 -9.71 3.81 -5.42
CA TYR A 27 -8.92 2.98 -4.51
C TYR A 27 -7.45 3.08 -4.86
N ASP A 28 -6.66 3.49 -3.88
CA ASP A 28 -5.22 3.59 -3.95
C ASP A 28 -4.55 2.45 -3.20
N LEU A 29 -3.28 2.19 -3.49
CA LEU A 29 -2.43 1.38 -2.62
C LEU A 29 -1.55 2.28 -1.73
N ASP A 30 -1.46 1.88 -0.48
CA ASP A 30 -0.65 2.48 0.58
C ASP A 30 0.36 1.45 1.11
N ALA A 31 1.39 1.92 1.82
CA ALA A 31 2.33 1.08 2.54
C ALA A 31 2.43 1.45 4.02
N ALA A 32 2.67 0.47 4.88
CA ALA A 32 2.94 0.66 6.29
C ALA A 32 4.00 -0.31 6.81
N ILE A 33 4.68 0.07 7.89
CA ILE A 33 5.47 -0.84 8.71
C ILE A 33 4.69 -1.09 9.99
N PHE A 34 4.34 -2.35 10.24
CA PHE A 34 3.80 -2.80 11.52
C PHE A 34 4.93 -3.33 12.38
N ASN A 35 4.99 -2.89 13.63
CA ASN A 35 5.99 -3.33 14.60
C ASN A 35 5.30 -3.96 15.81
N PHE A 36 5.37 -5.29 15.91
CA PHE A 36 4.70 -6.02 16.97
C PHE A 36 5.40 -5.93 18.34
N ASP A 37 6.67 -5.49 18.41
CA ASP A 37 7.29 -5.14 19.70
C ASP A 37 6.59 -3.95 20.37
N ARG A 38 5.89 -3.12 19.58
CA ARG A 38 5.10 -1.97 20.07
C ARG A 38 3.62 -2.31 20.26
N PHE A 39 3.21 -3.55 19.99
CA PHE A 39 1.81 -3.93 20.07
C PHE A 39 1.31 -3.87 21.52
N ASP A 40 0.24 -3.11 21.73
CA ASP A 40 -0.44 -2.95 23.00
C ASP A 40 -1.95 -3.00 22.73
N PRO A 41 -2.68 -4.00 23.25
CA PRO A 41 -4.13 -4.09 23.06
C PRO A 41 -4.90 -2.87 23.57
N ALA A 42 -4.37 -2.15 24.56
CA ALA A 42 -4.97 -0.90 25.06
C ALA A 42 -4.62 0.31 24.16
N ARG A 43 -3.59 0.20 23.32
CA ARG A 43 -3.07 1.23 22.42
C ARG A 43 -2.69 0.63 21.06
N PRO A 44 -3.67 0.12 20.28
CA PRO A 44 -3.41 -0.59 19.04
C PRO A 44 -2.77 0.29 17.96
N ASP A 45 -2.89 1.61 18.08
CA ASP A 45 -2.21 2.60 17.23
C ASP A 45 -0.68 2.48 17.27
N ARG A 46 -0.11 1.97 18.37
CA ARG A 46 1.34 1.78 18.53
C ARG A 46 1.94 0.74 17.60
N LEU A 47 1.12 -0.18 17.08
CA LEU A 47 1.53 -1.16 16.07
C LEU A 47 2.04 -0.46 14.80
N LEU A 48 1.45 0.68 14.43
CA LEU A 48 1.81 1.42 13.23
C LEU A 48 3.09 2.22 13.46
N GLU A 49 4.23 1.71 12.98
CA GLU A 49 5.52 2.38 13.10
C GLU A 49 5.70 3.48 12.04
N ALA A 50 5.32 3.17 10.80
CA ALA A 50 5.45 4.08 9.65
C ALA A 50 4.30 3.87 8.67
N ARG A 51 3.90 4.93 7.95
CA ARG A 51 2.86 4.89 6.91
C ARG A 51 3.19 5.82 5.76
N LEU A 52 3.06 5.33 4.53
CA LEU A 52 3.17 6.10 3.29
C LEU A 52 1.88 5.90 2.49
N ASP A 53 1.24 6.99 2.14
CA ASP A 53 -0.05 7.01 1.45
C ASP A 53 0.15 7.21 -0.04
N ARG A 54 -0.77 6.69 -0.84
CA ARG A 54 -0.82 6.84 -2.30
C ARG A 54 0.51 6.44 -2.96
N ILE A 55 1.03 5.28 -2.60
CA ILE A 55 2.24 4.73 -3.25
C ILE A 55 1.95 4.29 -4.69
N MET A 56 0.70 3.94 -4.97
CA MET A 56 0.17 3.69 -6.30
C MET A 56 -1.27 4.19 -6.35
N VAL A 57 -1.64 4.81 -7.46
CA VAL A 57 -2.99 5.31 -7.76
C VAL A 57 -3.38 4.79 -9.15
N PRO A 58 -4.68 4.70 -9.50
CA PRO A 58 -5.06 4.33 -10.86
C PRO A 58 -4.48 5.31 -11.90
N GLU A 59 -3.71 4.81 -12.86
CA GLU A 59 -3.05 5.67 -13.88
C GLU A 59 -3.30 5.16 -15.30
N THR A 60 -3.29 3.85 -15.51
CA THR A 60 -3.50 3.24 -16.83
C THR A 60 -4.97 3.21 -17.21
N ASP A 61 -5.27 3.16 -18.51
CA ASP A 61 -6.65 3.07 -19.00
C ASP A 61 -7.39 1.84 -18.45
N THR A 62 -6.69 0.72 -18.29
CA THR A 62 -7.24 -0.50 -17.68
C THR A 62 -7.57 -0.35 -16.20
N GLU A 63 -6.85 0.50 -15.46
CA GLU A 63 -7.11 0.76 -14.04
C GLU A 63 -8.20 1.82 -13.86
N VAL A 64 -8.15 2.89 -14.66
CA VAL A 64 -9.02 4.06 -14.55
C VAL A 64 -10.39 3.79 -15.15
N ASN A 65 -10.45 3.16 -16.33
CA ASN A 65 -11.70 2.96 -17.07
C ASN A 65 -12.12 1.49 -17.09
N GLY A 66 -11.20 0.59 -17.45
CA GLY A 66 -11.48 -0.86 -17.62
C GLY A 66 -12.63 -1.17 -18.60
N PRO A 67 -12.85 -2.43 -18.99
CA PRO A 67 -13.96 -2.79 -19.86
C PRO A 67 -15.28 -2.85 -19.09
N PHE A 68 -16.28 -2.08 -19.52
CA PHE A 68 -17.66 -2.27 -19.06
C PHE A 68 -18.30 -3.50 -19.75
N PRO A 69 -19.13 -4.32 -19.07
CA PRO A 69 -19.64 -4.19 -17.70
C PRO A 69 -18.78 -4.85 -16.61
N ASP A 70 -17.65 -5.43 -16.99
CA ASP A 70 -16.86 -6.29 -16.10
C ASP A 70 -15.94 -5.50 -15.14
N SER A 71 -15.87 -4.19 -15.30
CA SER A 71 -15.00 -3.31 -14.51
C SER A 71 -15.75 -2.38 -13.59
N VAL A 72 -15.17 -2.22 -12.40
CA VAL A 72 -15.58 -1.26 -11.37
C VAL A 72 -14.99 0.12 -11.62
N ALA A 73 -13.91 0.21 -12.42
CA ALA A 73 -13.16 1.42 -12.77
C ALA A 73 -12.55 2.17 -11.56
N ASN A 74 -11.38 2.77 -11.77
CA ASN A 74 -10.66 3.58 -10.77
C ASN A 74 -10.34 2.82 -9.47
N VAL A 75 -9.91 1.55 -9.60
CA VAL A 75 -9.59 0.66 -8.48
C VAL A 75 -8.20 0.06 -8.63
N LEU A 76 -7.37 0.21 -7.61
CA LEU A 76 -6.24 -0.66 -7.33
C LEU A 76 -6.52 -1.48 -6.06
N PHE A 77 -6.42 -2.81 -6.14
CA PHE A 77 -6.66 -3.68 -4.99
C PHE A 77 -5.53 -4.71 -4.82
N THR A 78 -4.69 -4.56 -3.80
CA THR A 78 -3.58 -5.50 -3.57
C THR A 78 -4.08 -6.88 -3.14
N CYS A 79 -3.63 -7.92 -3.82
CA CYS A 79 -4.00 -9.32 -3.59
C CYS A 79 -2.82 -10.15 -3.08
N GLY A 80 -1.59 -9.72 -3.37
CA GLY A 80 -0.38 -10.45 -3.04
C GLY A 80 0.85 -9.58 -3.16
N THR A 81 1.88 -9.93 -2.41
CA THR A 81 3.16 -9.23 -2.43
C THR A 81 4.25 -10.24 -2.12
N TYR A 82 5.39 -10.11 -2.78
CA TYR A 82 6.56 -10.93 -2.51
C TYR A 82 7.83 -10.16 -2.87
N VAL A 83 8.93 -10.58 -2.27
CA VAL A 83 10.26 -10.05 -2.59
C VAL A 83 10.96 -11.10 -3.45
N TYR A 84 11.52 -10.66 -4.56
CA TYR A 84 12.38 -11.49 -5.40
C TYR A 84 13.63 -10.69 -5.74
N GLN A 85 14.78 -11.25 -5.37
CA GLN A 85 16.05 -10.50 -5.33
C GLN A 85 15.89 -9.27 -4.42
N ASP A 86 16.11 -8.06 -4.94
CA ASP A 86 16.00 -6.80 -4.17
C ASP A 86 14.72 -6.02 -4.48
N ASP A 87 13.83 -6.61 -5.28
CA ASP A 87 12.62 -5.96 -5.75
C ASP A 87 11.39 -6.50 -5.02
N LEU A 88 10.55 -5.56 -4.59
CA LEU A 88 9.20 -5.82 -4.13
C LEU A 88 8.29 -5.92 -5.36
N TYR A 89 7.54 -7.01 -5.43
CA TYR A 89 6.46 -7.20 -6.39
C TYR A 89 5.12 -7.08 -5.68
N ILE A 90 4.20 -6.33 -6.29
CA ILE A 90 2.83 -6.13 -5.81
C ILE A 90 1.90 -6.68 -6.88
N LEU A 91 1.17 -7.75 -6.55
CA LEU A 91 0.09 -8.30 -7.37
C LEU A 91 -1.21 -7.63 -6.96
N TYR A 92 -1.89 -7.00 -7.91
CA TYR A 92 -3.08 -6.22 -7.62
C TYR A 92 -4.16 -6.39 -8.70
N GLY A 93 -5.42 -6.23 -8.29
CA GLY A 93 -6.56 -6.06 -9.19
C GLY A 93 -6.57 -4.65 -9.74
N GLY A 94 -6.57 -4.51 -11.07
CA GLY A 94 -6.80 -3.27 -11.79
C GLY A 94 -8.25 -3.20 -12.29
N GLY A 95 -8.99 -2.19 -11.83
CA GLY A 95 -10.39 -1.98 -12.18
C GLY A 95 -11.33 -3.13 -11.77
N ASP A 96 -10.93 -3.97 -10.80
CA ASP A 96 -11.58 -5.23 -10.41
C ASP A 96 -11.81 -6.23 -11.57
N THR A 97 -11.03 -6.11 -12.65
CA THR A 97 -11.15 -6.96 -13.84
C THR A 97 -9.87 -7.72 -14.15
N TYR A 98 -8.73 -7.05 -14.05
CA TYR A 98 -7.44 -7.62 -14.44
C TYR A 98 -6.56 -7.88 -13.23
N VAL A 99 -5.75 -8.94 -13.29
CA VAL A 99 -4.63 -9.13 -12.37
C VAL A 99 -3.38 -8.51 -13.00
N MET A 100 -2.79 -7.56 -12.29
CA MET A 100 -1.63 -6.79 -12.71
C MET A 100 -0.49 -6.94 -11.70
N SER A 101 0.70 -6.49 -12.08
CA SER A 101 1.89 -6.53 -11.22
C SER A 101 2.68 -5.23 -11.33
N ALA A 102 3.09 -4.68 -10.19
CA ALA A 102 4.02 -3.57 -10.10
C ALA A 102 5.31 -4.03 -9.41
N ARG A 103 6.42 -3.37 -9.77
CA ARG A 103 7.75 -3.66 -9.24
C ARG A 103 8.44 -2.38 -8.79
N LEU A 104 9.03 -2.41 -7.61
CA LEU A 104 9.88 -1.34 -7.10
C LEU A 104 11.02 -1.90 -6.24
N LYS A 105 12.07 -1.08 -6.05
CA LYS A 105 13.16 -1.42 -5.15
C LYS A 105 12.65 -1.42 -3.70
N LEU A 106 12.82 -2.54 -2.99
CA LEU A 106 12.36 -2.65 -1.61
C LEU A 106 13.05 -1.61 -0.72
N ALA A 107 14.37 -1.47 -0.85
CA ALA A 107 15.15 -0.50 -0.08
C ALA A 107 14.62 0.93 -0.23
N ALA A 108 14.32 1.37 -1.46
CA ALA A 108 13.81 2.72 -1.70
C ALA A 108 12.44 2.98 -1.03
N LEU A 109 11.57 1.96 -0.97
CA LEU A 109 10.30 2.08 -0.26
C LEU A 109 10.50 2.18 1.26
N LEU A 110 11.38 1.34 1.82
CA LEU A 110 11.69 1.32 3.25
C LEU A 110 12.34 2.64 3.68
N ASP A 111 13.32 3.14 2.94
CA ASP A 111 13.96 4.44 3.19
C ASP A 111 12.90 5.54 3.28
N ARG A 112 11.94 5.55 2.34
CA ARG A 112 10.88 6.57 2.32
C ARG A 112 9.92 6.46 3.51
N LEU A 113 9.56 5.24 3.92
CA LEU A 113 8.71 4.98 5.08
C LEU A 113 9.39 5.44 6.37
N GLU A 114 10.66 5.08 6.56
CA GLU A 114 11.44 5.39 7.74
C GLU A 114 11.75 6.89 7.85
N GLU A 115 12.07 7.55 6.73
CA GLU A 115 12.22 9.01 6.67
C GLU A 115 10.93 9.75 7.10
N LYS A 116 9.76 9.27 6.68
CA LYS A 116 8.46 9.88 7.03
C LYS A 116 8.16 9.68 8.52
N ALA A 117 8.46 8.50 9.07
CA ALA A 117 8.31 8.22 10.50
C ALA A 117 9.24 9.10 11.36
N ALA A 118 10.51 9.25 10.97
CA ALA A 118 11.45 10.12 11.66
C ALA A 118 10.98 11.59 11.69
N ARG A 119 10.43 12.09 10.57
CA ARG A 119 9.85 13.44 10.51
C ARG A 119 8.64 13.61 11.44
N ALA A 120 7.75 12.61 11.51
CA ALA A 120 6.58 12.68 12.38
C ALA A 120 6.97 12.81 13.86
N LEU A 121 8.05 12.14 14.29
CA LEU A 121 8.58 12.22 15.65
C LEU A 121 9.21 13.59 15.99
N VAL A 122 9.79 14.29 15.01
CA VAL A 122 10.38 15.63 15.21
C VAL A 122 9.30 16.72 15.27
N SER A 123 8.13 16.47 14.69
CA SER A 123 7.00 17.42 14.65
C SER A 123 5.97 17.27 15.78
N ALA A 124 6.13 16.27 16.65
CA ALA A 124 5.22 15.94 17.76
C ALA A 124 5.77 16.45 19.10
#